data_AF-A0A8D8B4G9-F1
#
_entry.id   AF-A0A8D8B4G9-F1
#
_cell.length_a   1.000
_cell.length_b   1.000
_cell.length_c   1.000
_cell.angle_alpha   90.00
_cell.angle_beta   90.00
_cell.angle_gamma   90.00
#
_symmetry.space_group_name_H-M   'P 1'
#
loop_
_entity.id
_entity.type
_entity.pdbx_description
1 polymer ?
#
loop_
_entity_poly.entity_id
_entity_poly.type
_entity_poly.pdbx_seq_one_letter_code
_entity_poly.pdbx_strand_id
1 'polypeptide(L)'
;DVEVDATLKSIHGQIEDIRSPDGSRKNPARSCRDLKLCHPEWKSGDYWVDPNLGSAADAIKVFCNMETGETCVKPSTPKIPRKNWWTSKSKAQKHVWFGESMNGGFHFSYADGSQTPSTT
;
A
#
# COMPACT_ATOMS: atom_id res chain seq x y z
N ASP A 1 12.20 -22.15 35.08
CA ASP A 1 12.78 -20.85 35.45
C ASP A 1 12.01 -19.79 34.68
N VAL A 2 11.28 -18.91 35.35
CA VAL A 2 10.22 -18.08 34.73
C VAL A 2 10.77 -17.16 33.63
N GLU A 3 12.02 -16.72 33.80
CA GLU A 3 12.72 -15.88 32.82
C GLU A 3 13.03 -16.65 31.53
N VAL A 4 13.52 -17.88 31.64
CA VAL A 4 13.80 -18.75 30.48
C VAL A 4 12.52 -19.05 29.70
N ASP A 5 11.42 -19.35 30.40
CA ASP A 5 10.13 -19.61 29.76
C ASP A 5 9.58 -18.37 29.04
N ALA A 6 9.80 -17.17 29.61
CA ALA A 6 9.41 -15.92 28.98
C ALA A 6 10.23 -15.64 27.71
N THR A 7 11.56 -15.85 27.76
CA THR A 7 12.43 -15.71 26.58
C THR A 7 12.05 -16.69 25.48
N LEU A 8 11.78 -17.95 25.82
CA LEU A 8 11.39 -18.97 24.85
C LEU A 8 10.09 -18.61 24.14
N LYS A 9 9.08 -18.12 24.88
CA LYS A 9 7.83 -17.61 24.29
C LYS A 9 8.07 -16.42 23.37
N SER A 10 8.95 -15.50 23.75
CA SER A 10 9.28 -14.32 22.94
C SER A 10 9.94 -14.71 21.62
N ILE A 11 10.92 -15.62 21.64
CA ILE A 11 11.59 -16.11 20.44
C ILE A 11 10.61 -16.87 19.54
N HIS A 12 9.76 -17.71 20.13
CA HIS A 12 8.73 -18.43 19.37
C HIS A 12 7.80 -17.45 18.64
N GLY A 13 7.32 -16.42 19.32
CA GLY A 13 6.49 -15.37 18.71
C GLY A 13 7.20 -14.64 17.56
N GLN A 14 8.49 -14.32 17.71
CA GLN A 14 9.27 -13.69 16.63
C GLN A 14 9.42 -14.59 15.40
N ILE A 15 9.56 -15.90 15.60
CA ILE A 15 9.65 -16.86 14.49
C ILE A 15 8.31 -16.97 13.77
N GLU A 16 7.20 -16.98 14.50
CA GLU A 16 5.86 -17.00 13.90
C GLU A 16 5.57 -15.71 13.12
N ASP A 17 5.96 -14.54 13.63
CA ASP A 17 5.85 -13.25 12.92
C ASP A 17 6.63 -13.25 11.58
N ILE A 18 7.79 -13.92 11.52
CA ILE A 18 8.58 -14.06 10.30
C ILE A 18 7.91 -15.03 9.30
N ARG A 19 7.31 -16.11 9.80
CA ARG A 19 6.70 -17.15 8.98
C ARG A 19 5.34 -16.75 8.41
N SER A 20 4.53 -16.10 9.23
CA SER A 20 3.14 -15.77 8.96
C SER A 20 2.86 -14.33 9.39
N PRO A 21 3.44 -13.33 8.70
CA PRO A 21 3.31 -11.92 9.07
C PRO A 21 1.85 -11.50 9.18
N ASP A 22 1.59 -10.59 10.10
CA ASP A 22 0.25 -10.16 10.51
C ASP A 22 -0.25 -8.94 9.70
N GLY A 23 0.48 -8.50 8.68
CA GLY A 23 0.09 -7.34 7.87
C GLY A 23 0.06 -6.03 8.64
N SER A 24 0.64 -5.97 9.85
CA SER A 24 0.91 -4.72 10.55
C SER A 24 2.08 -3.98 9.91
N ARG A 25 2.27 -2.69 10.25
CA ARG A 25 3.44 -1.94 9.75
C ARG A 25 4.77 -2.54 10.21
N LYS A 26 4.77 -3.24 11.36
CA LYS A 26 5.99 -3.86 11.91
C LYS A 26 6.30 -5.17 11.21
N ASN A 27 5.28 -5.97 10.92
CA ASN A 27 5.39 -7.27 10.25
C ASN A 27 4.47 -7.28 9.01
N PRO A 28 4.80 -6.51 7.96
CA PRO A 28 3.97 -6.44 6.76
C PRO A 28 3.96 -7.79 6.04
N ALA A 29 2.84 -8.12 5.42
CA ALA A 29 2.77 -9.30 4.55
C ALA A 29 3.34 -8.97 3.16
N ARG A 30 3.70 -9.98 2.36
CA ARG A 30 4.19 -9.72 0.99
C ARG A 30 3.09 -9.17 0.07
N SER A 31 1.87 -9.68 0.21
CA SER A 31 0.69 -9.22 -0.52
C SER A 31 -0.58 -9.56 0.27
N CYS A 32 -1.72 -8.97 -0.11
CA CYS A 32 -3.01 -9.34 0.48
C CYS A 32 -3.39 -10.80 0.20
N ARG A 33 -2.92 -11.36 -0.92
CA ARG A 33 -3.13 -12.77 -1.26
C ARG A 33 -2.37 -13.68 -0.30
N ASP A 34 -1.12 -13.34 0.01
CA ASP A 34 -0.32 -14.10 0.98
C ASP A 34 -0.91 -13.99 2.38
N LEU A 35 -1.33 -12.78 2.77
CA LEU A 35 -1.99 -12.54 4.06
C LEU A 35 -3.27 -13.37 4.22
N LYS A 36 -4.11 -13.42 3.17
CA LYS A 36 -5.31 -14.27 3.13
C LYS A 36 -4.98 -15.76 3.25
N LEU A 37 -3.92 -16.24 2.62
CA LEU A 37 -3.54 -17.66 2.65
C LEU A 37 -3.04 -18.08 4.04
N CYS A 38 -2.30 -17.20 4.72
CA CYS A 38 -1.84 -17.45 6.08
C CYS A 38 -2.96 -17.30 7.13
N HIS A 39 -3.88 -16.36 6.91
CA HIS A 39 -4.93 -16.00 7.86
C HIS A 39 -6.33 -15.97 7.20
N PRO A 40 -6.89 -17.12 6.82
CA PRO A 40 -8.12 -17.21 6.02
C PRO A 40 -9.38 -16.67 6.71
N GLU A 41 -9.35 -16.54 8.04
CA GLU A 41 -10.45 -16.01 8.84
C GLU A 41 -10.49 -14.47 8.89
N TRP A 42 -9.43 -13.81 8.44
CA TRP A 42 -9.30 -12.35 8.48
C TRP A 42 -10.25 -11.66 7.52
N LYS A 43 -10.56 -10.40 7.84
CA LYS A 43 -11.57 -9.61 7.13
C LYS A 43 -10.93 -8.61 6.18
N SER A 44 -11.66 -8.26 5.14
CA SER A 44 -11.25 -7.18 4.24
C SER A 44 -11.05 -5.89 5.02
N GLY A 45 -9.98 -5.15 4.72
CA GLY A 45 -9.57 -4.01 5.53
C GLY A 45 -8.26 -3.39 5.04
N ASP A 46 -7.79 -2.37 5.75
CA ASP A 46 -6.49 -1.78 5.48
C ASP A 46 -5.37 -2.57 6.19
N TYR A 47 -4.33 -2.93 5.45
CA TYR A 47 -3.15 -3.65 5.94
C TYR A 47 -1.86 -3.03 5.37
N TRP A 48 -0.71 -3.46 5.87
CA TRP A 48 0.61 -3.11 5.34
C TRP A 48 1.19 -4.30 4.56
N VAL A 49 1.70 -3.99 3.37
CA VAL A 49 2.38 -4.97 2.53
C VAL A 49 3.74 -4.48 2.09
N ASP A 50 4.68 -5.40 2.01
CA ASP A 50 6.05 -5.21 1.54
C ASP A 50 6.34 -6.21 0.41
N PRO A 51 6.06 -5.84 -0.86
CA PRO A 51 6.22 -6.74 -1.98
C PRO A 51 7.68 -6.91 -2.44
N ASN A 52 8.52 -5.89 -2.21
CA ASN A 52 9.96 -5.91 -2.51
C ASN A 52 10.77 -6.64 -1.43
N LEU A 53 10.17 -6.88 -0.26
CA LEU A 53 10.80 -7.49 0.90
C LEU A 53 11.99 -6.64 1.40
N GLY A 54 12.75 -7.21 2.33
CA GLY A 54 13.91 -6.54 2.89
C GLY A 54 13.50 -5.66 4.05
N SER A 55 13.62 -4.34 3.88
CA SER A 55 13.35 -3.40 4.96
C SER A 55 11.86 -3.08 5.03
N ALA A 56 11.16 -3.57 6.05
CA ALA A 56 9.75 -3.23 6.30
C ALA A 56 9.46 -1.72 6.49
N ALA A 57 10.48 -0.87 6.54
CA ALA A 57 10.34 0.57 6.66
C ALA A 57 9.67 1.23 5.44
N ASP A 58 9.82 0.65 4.24
CA ASP A 58 9.22 1.15 3.00
C ASP A 58 7.91 0.42 2.62
N ALA A 59 7.38 -0.42 3.51
CA ALA A 59 6.10 -1.08 3.32
C ALA A 59 4.98 -0.06 3.03
N ILE A 60 4.05 -0.46 2.18
CA ILE A 60 2.94 0.39 1.73
C ILE A 60 1.64 -0.01 2.41
N LYS A 61 0.81 0.99 2.76
CA LYS A 61 -0.54 0.74 3.27
C LYS A 61 -1.50 0.52 2.10
N VAL A 62 -2.22 -0.60 2.12
CA VAL A 62 -3.14 -1.04 1.06
C VAL A 62 -4.47 -1.46 1.66
N PHE A 63 -5.51 -1.51 0.83
CA PHE A 63 -6.74 -2.23 1.18
C PHE A 63 -6.66 -3.66 0.66
N CYS A 64 -6.82 -4.64 1.55
CA CYS A 64 -6.93 -6.04 1.20
C CYS A 64 -8.40 -6.45 1.12
N ASN A 65 -8.79 -7.01 -0.02
CA ASN A 65 -10.04 -7.73 -0.13
C ASN A 65 -9.78 -9.20 0.22
N MET A 66 -10.17 -9.65 1.42
CA MET A 66 -9.93 -11.03 1.86
C MET A 66 -10.87 -12.05 1.20
N GLU A 67 -11.95 -11.61 0.56
CA GLU A 67 -12.83 -12.49 -0.20
C GLU A 67 -12.16 -12.91 -1.52
N THR A 68 -11.48 -11.98 -2.20
CA THR A 68 -10.84 -12.22 -3.52
C THR A 68 -9.33 -12.43 -3.43
N GLY A 69 -8.66 -11.85 -2.44
CA GLY A 69 -7.20 -11.76 -2.32
C GLY A 69 -6.58 -10.54 -3.01
N GLU A 70 -7.39 -9.57 -3.47
CA GLU A 70 -6.90 -8.37 -4.16
C GLU A 70 -6.11 -7.44 -3.22
N THR A 71 -5.04 -6.85 -3.78
CA THR A 71 -4.25 -5.80 -3.15
C THR A 71 -4.56 -4.46 -3.81
N CYS A 72 -5.30 -3.59 -3.13
CA CYS A 72 -5.77 -2.32 -3.68
C CYS A 72 -4.95 -1.14 -3.14
N VAL A 73 -4.12 -0.55 -4.01
CA VAL A 73 -3.33 0.65 -3.70
C VAL A 73 -4.14 1.90 -4.05
N LYS A 74 -4.37 2.78 -3.05
CA LYS A 74 -5.13 4.02 -3.25
C LYS A 74 -4.22 5.09 -3.89
N PRO A 75 -4.74 5.91 -4.82
CA PRO A 75 -4.00 7.07 -5.34
C PRO A 75 -3.77 8.11 -4.24
N SER A 76 -2.64 8.82 -4.29
CA SER A 76 -2.31 9.86 -3.29
C SER A 76 -3.31 11.01 -3.33
N THR A 77 -3.84 11.32 -4.53
CA THR A 77 -4.91 12.30 -4.73
C THR A 77 -6.15 11.62 -5.31
N PRO A 78 -7.12 11.18 -4.47
CA PRO A 78 -8.25 10.37 -4.93
C PRO A 78 -9.35 11.17 -5.64
N LYS A 79 -9.35 12.49 -5.53
CA LYS A 79 -10.39 13.35 -6.12
C LYS A 79 -9.77 14.56 -6.79
N ILE A 80 -10.15 14.78 -8.03
CA ILE A 80 -9.82 15.99 -8.79
C ILE A 80 -11.01 16.95 -8.69
N PRO A 81 -10.80 18.22 -8.26
CA PRO A 81 -11.87 19.21 -8.19
C PRO A 81 -12.60 19.37 -9.53
N ARG A 82 -13.93 19.44 -9.47
CA ARG A 82 -14.78 19.65 -10.66
C ARG A 82 -14.82 21.14 -10.99
N LYS A 83 -14.05 21.55 -12.00
CA LYS A 83 -14.01 22.93 -12.52
C LYS A 83 -13.68 22.92 -14.02
N ASN A 84 -13.74 24.09 -14.67
CA ASN A 84 -13.17 24.25 -16.00
C ASN A 84 -11.63 24.20 -15.88
N TRP A 85 -11.04 23.12 -16.37
CA TRP A 85 -9.58 22.90 -16.37
C TRP A 85 -8.89 23.38 -17.64
N TRP A 86 -9.66 23.55 -18.72
CA TRP A 86 -9.12 23.85 -20.02
C TRP A 86 -10.13 24.64 -20.86
N THR A 87 -9.62 25.66 -21.55
CA THR A 87 -10.36 26.41 -22.56
C THR A 87 -9.45 26.60 -23.77
N SER A 88 -9.97 26.33 -24.97
CA SER A 88 -9.23 26.49 -26.24
C SER A 88 -9.89 27.57 -27.09
N LYS A 89 -9.08 28.41 -27.74
CA LYS A 89 -9.53 29.36 -28.76
C LYS A 89 -9.66 28.72 -30.15
N SER A 90 -9.12 27.52 -30.34
CA SER A 90 -9.17 26.80 -31.61
C SER A 90 -10.49 26.03 -31.75
N LYS A 91 -11.06 26.05 -32.96
CA LYS A 91 -12.22 25.21 -33.31
C LYS A 91 -11.86 23.73 -33.50
N ALA A 92 -10.58 23.41 -33.65
CA ALA A 92 -10.11 22.04 -33.81
C ALA A 92 -10.09 21.32 -32.46
N GLN A 93 -10.83 20.20 -32.36
CA GLN A 93 -10.80 19.31 -31.21
C GLN A 93 -9.51 18.47 -31.28
N LYS A 94 -8.71 18.51 -30.22
CA LYS A 94 -7.49 17.70 -30.06
C LYS A 94 -7.49 17.08 -28.67
N HIS A 95 -6.81 15.94 -28.53
CA HIS A 95 -6.51 15.39 -27.21
C HIS A 95 -5.60 16.36 -26.44
N VAL A 96 -5.94 16.62 -25.18
CA VAL A 96 -5.18 17.49 -24.28
C VAL A 96 -4.95 16.72 -22.99
N TRP A 97 -3.69 16.48 -22.65
CA TRP A 97 -3.31 15.73 -21.45
C TRP A 97 -3.44 16.61 -20.21
N PHE A 98 -4.17 16.12 -19.20
CA PHE A 98 -4.37 16.84 -17.93
C PHE A 98 -3.05 17.19 -17.26
N GLY A 99 -2.20 16.19 -16.99
CA GLY A 99 -0.97 16.34 -16.22
C GLY A 99 0.19 17.05 -16.92
N GLU A 100 0.08 17.30 -18.23
CA GLU A 100 1.17 17.86 -19.04
C GLU A 100 0.80 19.21 -19.66
N SER A 101 -0.46 19.40 -20.04
CA SER A 101 -0.89 20.53 -20.88
C SER A 101 -1.88 21.48 -20.20
N MET A 102 -2.58 21.05 -19.15
CA MET A 102 -3.57 21.90 -18.47
C MET A 102 -2.94 22.63 -17.28
N ASN A 103 -3.24 23.92 -17.12
CA ASN A 103 -2.74 24.68 -15.98
C ASN A 103 -3.31 24.13 -14.66
N GLY A 104 -2.42 23.84 -13.71
CA GLY A 104 -2.75 23.19 -12.45
C GLY A 104 -3.06 21.69 -12.56
N GLY A 105 -2.89 21.08 -13.73
CA GLY A 105 -2.91 19.64 -13.89
C GLY A 105 -1.66 18.97 -13.31
N PHE A 106 -1.75 17.68 -13.02
CA PHE A 106 -0.66 16.88 -12.46
C PHE A 106 -0.79 15.41 -12.88
N HIS A 107 0.32 14.66 -12.78
CA HIS A 107 0.32 13.21 -12.95
C HIS A 107 -0.19 12.52 -11.69
N PHE A 108 -0.96 11.44 -11.85
CA PHE A 108 -1.41 10.66 -10.70
C PHE A 108 -0.26 9.85 -10.11
N SER A 109 -0.14 9.90 -8.79
CA SER A 109 0.76 9.06 -8.01
C SER A 109 -0.02 8.10 -7.12
N TYR A 110 0.62 7.00 -6.77
CA TYR A 110 0.13 5.98 -5.85
C TYR A 110 1.20 5.78 -4.78
N ALA A 111 0.79 5.52 -3.54
CA ALA A 111 1.56 5.62 -2.29
C ALA A 111 1.61 7.04 -1.69
N ASP A 112 1.69 7.10 -0.36
CA ASP A 112 1.69 8.35 0.39
C ASP A 112 2.99 9.12 0.13
N GLY A 113 2.92 10.44 -0.04
CA GLY A 113 4.11 11.29 -0.27
C GLY A 113 5.10 11.31 0.91
N SER A 114 4.73 10.69 2.03
CA SER A 114 5.58 10.46 3.20
C SER A 114 6.47 9.22 3.09
N GLN A 115 6.22 8.33 2.13
CA GLN A 115 6.98 7.09 1.93
C GLN A 115 8.03 7.32 0.83
N THR A 116 9.19 7.84 1.23
CA THR A 116 10.37 7.81 0.36
C THR A 116 10.79 6.35 0.16
N PRO A 117 11.00 5.88 -1.08
CA PRO A 117 11.61 4.57 -1.31
C PRO A 117 12.96 4.52 -0.59
N SER A 118 13.14 3.54 0.29
CA SER A 118 14.46 3.29 0.88
C SER A 118 15.32 2.64 -0.20
N THR A 119 16.00 3.46 -1.00
CA THR A 119 16.99 2.96 -1.96
C THR A 119 18.19 2.45 -1.16
N THR A 120 18.43 1.14 -1.13
CA THR A 120 19.71 0.54 -0.75
C THR A 120 19.99 -0.63 -1.67
#